data_AF-A0A5B9MML3-F1
#
_entry.id   AF-A0A5B9MML3-F1
#
_cell.length_a   1.000
_cell.length_b   1.000
_cell.length_c   1.000
_cell.angle_alpha   90.00
_cell.angle_beta   90.00
_cell.angle_gamma   90.00
#
_symmetry.space_group_name_H-M   'P 1'
#
loop_
_entity.id
_entity.type
_entity.pdbx_description
1 polymer ?
#
loop_
_entity_poly.entity_id
_entity_poly.type
_entity_poly.pdbx_seq_one_letter_code
_entity_poly.pdbx_strand_id
1 'polypeptide(L)'
;MTWFKQLTGIDEESPQQVREQLSIDGDSFVCPDGKRVAFGRLETPKLSLLRQAVANLEIQPRPSTLREVVGDVRALHADPANANALFQVASQFNLLEMTGPAVTPERGVGIYEHDHTQGPTCAIACGAGTIYRNYFADVDGQIGQTADKQLDCVVDLGTALGNTNGRLWSMHNGYLFPTDAGINEISTKLQQMTEDELDRLRGELRIGLQHDAEVTLDGADHRVSQAYCSALPVAYGRQPEDQWTDFARLVLDAAYEATFAAAVLHADRTGVNTVFLTLLGGGVFGNRDRWIIDAIERAFKIHADFGLDVRIVSYGRSKPAVAQLVSP
;
A
#
# COMPACT_ATOMS: atom_id res chain seq x y z
N MET A 1 25.20 11.43 0.19
CA MET A 1 24.10 12.23 -0.38
C MET A 1 22.83 11.45 -0.10
N THR A 2 21.75 12.08 0.37
CA THR A 2 20.50 11.35 0.64
C THR A 2 19.90 10.84 -0.67
N TRP A 3 19.07 9.80 -0.61
CA TRP A 3 18.36 9.31 -1.81
C TRP A 3 17.54 10.42 -2.48
N PHE A 4 16.91 11.29 -1.68
CA PHE A 4 16.12 12.42 -2.16
C PHE A 4 16.98 13.37 -2.99
N LYS A 5 18.13 13.80 -2.46
CA LYS A 5 19.04 14.71 -3.16
C LYS A 5 19.67 14.07 -4.39
N GLN A 6 19.96 12.78 -4.35
CA GLN A 6 20.42 12.04 -5.54
C GLN A 6 19.37 12.04 -6.65
N LEU A 7 18.09 11.92 -6.29
CA LEU A 7 17.00 11.91 -7.26
C LEU A 7 16.74 13.31 -7.85
N THR A 8 16.63 14.32 -6.98
CA THR A 8 16.06 15.63 -7.29
C THR A 8 17.07 16.75 -7.48
N GLY A 9 18.32 16.56 -7.05
CA GLY A 9 19.36 17.59 -7.05
C GLY A 9 19.24 18.63 -5.94
N ILE A 10 18.24 18.53 -5.05
CA ILE A 10 17.99 19.51 -3.98
C ILE A 10 18.07 18.86 -2.60
N ASP A 11 18.46 19.63 -1.58
CA ASP A 11 18.32 19.21 -0.18
C ASP A 11 16.83 19.23 0.22
N GLU A 12 16.45 18.32 1.12
CA GLU A 12 15.10 18.25 1.67
C GLU A 12 15.03 19.05 2.97
N GLU A 13 14.53 20.29 2.91
CA GLU A 13 14.53 21.20 4.07
C GLU A 13 13.12 21.42 4.63
N SER A 14 12.14 21.65 3.76
CA SER A 14 10.75 21.86 4.16
C SER A 14 9.77 21.57 3.03
N PRO A 15 8.49 21.27 3.32
CA PRO A 15 7.47 21.12 2.29
C PRO A 15 7.34 22.32 1.36
N GLN A 16 7.50 23.54 1.88
CA GLN A 16 7.45 24.76 1.06
C GLN A 16 8.62 24.81 0.07
N GLN A 17 9.85 24.58 0.55
CA GLN A 17 11.04 24.59 -0.29
C GLN A 17 10.96 23.51 -1.39
N VAL A 18 10.51 22.30 -1.07
CA VAL A 18 10.34 21.23 -2.06
C VAL A 18 9.34 21.63 -3.14
N ARG A 19 8.20 22.23 -2.77
CA ARG A 19 7.17 22.70 -3.72
C ARG A 19 7.62 23.89 -4.58
N GLU A 20 8.50 24.74 -4.07
CA GLU A 20 9.05 25.87 -4.83
C GLU A 20 10.14 25.44 -5.82
N GLN A 21 10.88 24.37 -5.51
CA GLN A 21 12.03 23.94 -6.32
C GLN A 21 11.72 22.80 -7.30
N LEU A 22 10.69 21.99 -7.04
CA LEU A 22 10.21 20.98 -7.98
C LEU A 22 8.94 21.48 -8.67
N SER A 23 9.00 21.60 -9.99
CA SER A 23 7.80 21.92 -10.79
C SER A 23 7.15 20.65 -11.31
N ILE A 24 5.83 20.66 -11.47
CA ILE A 24 5.05 19.55 -12.04
C ILE A 24 4.75 19.87 -13.50
N ASP A 25 5.03 18.90 -14.37
CA ASP A 25 4.60 18.91 -15.77
C ASP A 25 4.05 17.53 -16.15
N GLY A 26 2.73 17.46 -16.30
CA GLY A 26 2.01 16.20 -16.47
C GLY A 26 2.11 15.30 -15.25
N ASP A 27 2.67 14.11 -15.44
CA ASP A 27 2.87 13.07 -14.42
C ASP A 27 4.29 13.06 -13.84
N SER A 28 5.06 14.13 -14.09
CA SER A 28 6.50 14.19 -13.83
C SER A 28 6.89 15.43 -13.04
N PHE A 29 7.91 15.28 -12.20
CA PHE A 29 8.65 16.41 -11.67
C PHE A 29 9.69 16.87 -12.69
N VAL A 30 9.89 18.18 -12.78
CA VAL A 30 11.06 18.79 -13.42
C VAL A 30 11.93 19.39 -12.33
N CYS A 31 13.11 18.79 -12.16
CA CYS A 31 14.13 19.19 -11.19
C CYS A 31 14.88 20.45 -11.64
N PRO A 32 15.59 21.17 -10.75
CA PRO A 32 16.30 22.41 -11.10
C PRO A 32 17.37 22.25 -12.18
N ASP A 33 17.95 21.06 -12.32
CA ASP A 33 18.93 20.73 -13.36
C ASP A 33 18.29 20.36 -14.71
N GLY A 34 16.95 20.40 -14.80
CA GLY A 34 16.17 20.02 -15.96
C GLY A 34 15.86 18.53 -16.08
N LYS A 35 16.36 17.68 -15.16
CA LYS A 35 16.01 16.27 -15.10
C LYS A 35 14.50 16.12 -14.89
N ARG A 36 13.91 15.16 -15.59
CA ARG A 36 12.50 14.80 -15.44
C ARG A 36 12.38 13.43 -14.81
N VAL A 37 11.48 13.29 -13.86
CA VAL A 37 11.25 12.02 -13.16
C VAL A 37 9.76 11.80 -12.98
N ALA A 38 9.24 10.70 -13.49
CA ALA A 38 7.80 10.46 -13.47
C ALA A 38 7.33 9.92 -12.12
N PHE A 39 6.46 10.66 -11.44
CA PHE A 39 5.74 10.15 -10.27
C PHE A 39 4.51 9.34 -10.70
N GLY A 40 3.98 9.56 -11.90
CA GLY A 40 2.82 8.82 -12.41
C GLY A 40 1.49 9.40 -11.93
N ARG A 41 0.49 8.55 -11.68
CA ARG A 41 -0.84 9.00 -11.19
C ARG A 41 -1.23 8.30 -9.89
N LEU A 42 -1.63 9.08 -8.89
CA LEU A 42 -2.14 8.57 -7.62
C LEU A 42 -3.68 8.52 -7.63
N GLU A 43 -4.25 7.40 -7.19
CA GLU A 43 -5.67 7.22 -6.89
C GLU A 43 -5.85 6.52 -5.54
N THR A 44 -6.99 6.72 -4.88
CA THR A 44 -7.33 6.05 -3.60
C THR A 44 -8.65 5.28 -3.68
N PRO A 45 -8.80 4.31 -4.61
CA PRO A 45 -10.07 3.64 -4.82
C PRO A 45 -10.47 2.76 -3.63
N LYS A 46 -11.78 2.66 -3.40
CA LYS A 46 -12.36 1.63 -2.53
C LYS A 46 -12.31 0.26 -3.20
N LEU A 47 -12.22 -0.81 -2.40
CA LEU A 47 -12.35 -2.18 -2.90
C LEU A 47 -13.66 -2.38 -3.68
N SER A 48 -14.78 -1.83 -3.20
CA SER A 48 -16.07 -1.91 -3.89
C SER A 48 -16.03 -1.36 -5.33
N LEU A 49 -15.32 -0.25 -5.55
CA LEU A 49 -15.15 0.35 -6.88
C LEU A 49 -14.25 -0.50 -7.77
N LEU A 50 -13.19 -1.08 -7.21
CA LEU A 50 -12.31 -2.01 -7.94
C LEU A 50 -13.08 -3.26 -8.36
N ARG A 51 -13.88 -3.85 -7.47
CA ARG A 51 -14.76 -5.00 -7.79
C ARG A 51 -15.72 -4.66 -8.92
N GLN A 52 -16.38 -3.50 -8.84
CA GLN A 52 -17.30 -3.06 -9.89
C GLN A 52 -16.60 -2.90 -11.23
N ALA A 53 -15.40 -2.31 -11.24
CA ALA A 53 -14.62 -2.15 -12.46
C ALA A 53 -14.21 -3.51 -13.05
N VAL A 54 -13.75 -4.46 -12.22
CA VAL A 54 -13.40 -5.82 -12.65
C VAL A 54 -14.62 -6.54 -13.23
N ALA A 55 -15.79 -6.43 -12.60
CA ALA A 55 -17.03 -7.07 -13.06
C ALA A 55 -17.51 -6.56 -14.44
N ASN A 56 -17.05 -5.37 -14.86
CA ASN A 56 -17.38 -4.79 -16.16
C ASN A 56 -16.40 -5.20 -17.28
N LEU A 57 -15.35 -5.96 -16.96
CA LEU A 57 -14.37 -6.39 -17.96
C LEU A 57 -14.82 -7.68 -18.67
N GLU A 58 -14.55 -7.75 -19.97
CA GLU A 58 -14.75 -8.96 -20.78
C GLU A 58 -13.45 -9.77 -20.85
N ILE A 59 -13.15 -10.52 -19.79
CA ILE A 59 -11.92 -11.31 -19.67
C ILE A 59 -12.20 -12.79 -19.97
N GLN A 60 -11.37 -13.39 -20.82
CA GLN A 60 -11.39 -14.85 -21.01
C GLN A 60 -10.77 -15.53 -19.78
N PRO A 61 -11.48 -16.47 -19.11
CA PRO A 61 -10.98 -17.15 -17.93
C PRO A 61 -9.64 -17.84 -18.19
N ARG A 62 -8.66 -17.57 -17.33
CA ARG A 62 -7.33 -18.21 -17.34
C ARG A 62 -6.88 -18.47 -15.92
N PRO A 63 -6.27 -19.63 -15.62
CA PRO A 63 -5.78 -19.89 -14.27
C PRO A 63 -4.69 -18.89 -13.86
N SER A 64 -4.89 -18.24 -12.72
CA SER A 64 -3.86 -17.48 -12.01
C SER A 64 -2.87 -18.44 -11.34
N THR A 65 -1.62 -18.01 -11.18
CA THR A 65 -0.56 -18.76 -10.50
C THR A 65 -0.11 -18.05 -9.24
N LEU A 66 0.26 -18.80 -8.21
CA LEU A 66 0.79 -18.27 -6.96
C LEU A 66 2.12 -18.96 -6.64
N ARG A 67 3.17 -18.18 -6.37
CA ARG A 67 4.49 -18.71 -6.01
C ARG A 67 5.26 -17.79 -5.08
N GLU A 68 6.25 -18.34 -4.40
CA GLU A 68 7.23 -17.57 -3.64
C GLU A 68 8.36 -17.06 -4.55
N VAL A 69 8.83 -15.84 -4.27
CA VAL A 69 10.08 -15.30 -4.80
C VAL A 69 10.95 -14.90 -3.62
N VAL A 70 12.08 -15.59 -3.47
CA VAL A 70 13.10 -15.21 -2.49
C VAL A 70 14.04 -14.20 -3.14
N GLY A 71 14.07 -12.97 -2.63
CA GLY A 71 14.87 -11.92 -3.24
C GLY A 71 14.80 -10.56 -2.55
N ASP A 72 15.55 -9.61 -3.08
CA ASP A 72 15.50 -8.20 -2.70
C ASP A 72 14.49 -7.47 -3.59
N VAL A 73 13.52 -6.80 -2.96
CA VAL A 73 12.50 -6.05 -3.68
C VAL A 73 13.06 -4.87 -4.47
N ARG A 74 14.23 -4.32 -4.09
CA ARG A 74 14.95 -3.31 -4.90
C ARG A 74 15.38 -3.89 -6.25
N ALA A 75 15.98 -5.08 -6.21
CA ALA A 75 16.40 -5.78 -7.42
C ALA A 75 15.20 -6.15 -8.29
N LEU A 76 14.07 -6.56 -7.69
CA LEU A 76 12.84 -6.84 -8.43
C LEU A 76 12.27 -5.60 -9.12
N HIS A 77 12.30 -4.43 -8.48
CA HIS A 77 11.88 -3.17 -9.12
C HIS A 77 12.84 -2.78 -10.26
N ALA A 78 14.16 -2.90 -10.05
CA ALA A 78 15.17 -2.51 -11.02
C ALA A 78 15.28 -3.47 -12.23
N ASP A 79 14.75 -4.69 -12.14
CA ASP A 79 14.78 -5.66 -13.24
C ASP A 79 13.82 -5.24 -14.37
N PRO A 80 14.33 -4.95 -15.59
CA PRO A 80 13.51 -4.56 -16.73
C PRO A 80 12.48 -5.63 -17.14
N ALA A 81 12.67 -6.90 -16.75
CA ALA A 81 11.68 -7.95 -16.98
C ALA A 81 10.38 -7.73 -16.19
N ASN A 82 10.40 -6.86 -15.17
CA ASN A 82 9.24 -6.47 -14.38
C ASN A 82 8.70 -5.08 -14.79
N ALA A 83 9.06 -4.58 -15.98
CA ALA A 83 8.43 -3.37 -16.53
C ALA A 83 6.90 -3.51 -16.55
N ASN A 84 6.22 -2.46 -16.09
CA ASN A 84 4.78 -2.40 -15.86
C ASN A 84 4.23 -3.45 -14.87
N ALA A 85 5.04 -4.15 -14.08
CA ALA A 85 4.49 -5.01 -13.02
C ALA A 85 3.82 -4.16 -11.92
N LEU A 86 2.88 -4.78 -11.19
CA LEU A 86 2.28 -4.19 -10.00
C LEU A 86 2.99 -4.68 -8.74
N PHE A 87 3.42 -3.77 -7.87
CA PHE A 87 4.04 -4.09 -6.59
C PHE A 87 3.13 -3.68 -5.44
N GLN A 88 2.74 -4.63 -4.60
CA GLN A 88 2.13 -4.31 -3.31
C GLN A 88 3.19 -3.78 -2.35
N VAL A 89 2.91 -2.63 -1.76
CA VAL A 89 3.81 -1.94 -0.84
C VAL A 89 3.14 -1.84 0.53
N ALA A 90 3.85 -2.31 1.56
CA ALA A 90 3.44 -2.12 2.94
C ALA A 90 3.57 -0.63 3.30
N SER A 91 2.46 0.00 3.63
CA SER A 91 2.33 1.44 3.88
C SER A 91 1.47 1.71 5.11
N GLN A 92 1.32 2.98 5.47
CA GLN A 92 0.37 3.47 6.46
C GLN A 92 -0.95 3.86 5.79
N PHE A 93 -2.02 4.13 6.56
CA PHE A 93 -3.31 4.52 5.98
C PHE A 93 -3.29 5.89 5.29
N ASN A 94 -2.27 6.70 5.54
CA ASN A 94 -2.02 7.96 4.83
C ASN A 94 -1.10 7.82 3.61
N LEU A 95 -0.78 6.58 3.21
CA LEU A 95 0.11 6.28 2.09
C LEU A 95 1.52 6.86 2.28
N LEU A 96 2.03 6.85 3.50
CA LEU A 96 3.42 7.15 3.82
C LEU A 96 4.05 5.96 4.55
N GLU A 97 5.36 5.98 4.67
CA GLU A 97 6.16 4.94 5.32
C GLU A 97 7.04 5.55 6.43
N MET A 98 6.43 6.43 7.24
CA MET A 98 7.11 7.07 8.37
C MET A 98 7.58 6.01 9.39
N THR A 99 8.71 6.24 10.05
CA THR A 99 9.31 5.22 10.95
C THR A 99 8.54 5.00 12.25
N GLY A 100 7.62 5.91 12.59
CA GLY A 100 6.76 5.78 13.76
C GLY A 100 5.65 6.83 13.80
N PRO A 101 4.67 6.65 14.69
CA PRO A 101 3.48 7.50 14.77
C PRO A 101 3.76 8.95 15.19
N ALA A 102 4.94 9.26 15.74
CA ALA A 102 5.32 10.63 16.10
C ALA A 102 6.01 11.40 14.97
N VAL A 103 6.25 10.75 13.82
CA VAL A 103 6.95 11.35 12.68
C VAL A 103 5.90 11.86 11.69
N THR A 104 5.85 13.18 11.52
CA THR A 104 4.85 13.85 10.67
C THR A 104 5.34 13.99 9.22
N PRO A 105 4.44 14.24 8.25
CA PRO A 105 4.81 14.51 6.84
C PRO A 105 5.91 15.56 6.64
N GLU A 106 5.96 16.59 7.49
CA GLU A 106 6.94 17.68 7.42
C GLU A 106 8.36 17.23 7.79
N ARG A 107 8.52 16.06 8.40
CA ARG A 107 9.85 15.46 8.66
C ARG A 107 10.51 14.92 7.39
N GLY A 108 9.76 14.87 6.29
CA GLY A 108 10.23 14.50 4.97
C GLY A 108 10.33 13.00 4.75
N VAL A 109 10.57 12.64 3.49
CA VAL A 109 10.67 11.25 3.01
C VAL A 109 12.14 10.83 2.83
N GLY A 110 13.09 11.75 2.90
CA GLY A 110 14.53 11.48 2.92
C GLY A 110 14.91 10.50 4.02
N ILE A 111 14.24 10.58 5.17
CA ILE A 111 14.48 9.72 6.34
C ILE A 111 14.22 8.22 6.06
N TYR A 112 13.53 7.88 4.96
CA TYR A 112 13.21 6.50 4.59
C TYR A 112 14.48 5.68 4.31
N GLU A 113 15.62 6.33 3.97
CA GLU A 113 16.88 5.61 3.74
C GLU A 113 17.43 4.88 4.97
N HIS A 114 16.98 5.30 6.16
CA HIS A 114 17.37 4.70 7.43
C HIS A 114 16.45 3.54 7.86
N ASP A 115 15.35 3.32 7.14
CA ASP A 115 14.44 2.22 7.39
C ASP A 115 14.59 1.15 6.29
N HIS A 116 15.11 0.00 6.69
CA HIS A 116 15.39 -1.13 5.79
C HIS A 116 14.23 -2.13 5.69
N THR A 117 13.04 -1.77 6.20
CA THR A 117 11.84 -2.56 5.96
C THR A 117 11.41 -2.46 4.49
N GLN A 118 10.55 -3.39 4.07
CA GLN A 118 10.14 -3.49 2.66
C GLN A 118 9.35 -2.26 2.17
N GLY A 119 8.55 -1.64 3.04
CA GLY A 119 7.72 -0.48 2.69
C GLY A 119 8.55 0.71 2.17
N PRO A 120 9.39 1.32 3.03
CA PRO A 120 10.32 2.40 2.65
C PRO A 120 11.21 2.02 1.48
N THR A 121 11.64 0.76 1.41
CA THR A 121 12.45 0.26 0.30
C THR A 121 11.70 0.30 -1.04
N CYS A 122 10.45 -0.13 -1.10
CA CYS A 122 9.63 -0.02 -2.31
C CYS A 122 9.30 1.44 -2.62
N ALA A 123 9.01 2.24 -1.60
CA ALA A 123 8.72 3.66 -1.74
C ALA A 123 9.90 4.42 -2.39
N ILE A 124 11.13 4.17 -1.94
CA ILE A 124 12.34 4.76 -2.52
C ILE A 124 12.60 4.25 -3.94
N ALA A 125 12.25 2.99 -4.25
CA ALA A 125 12.44 2.43 -5.59
C ALA A 125 11.66 3.21 -6.67
N CYS A 126 10.53 3.82 -6.32
CA CYS A 126 9.81 4.78 -7.15
C CYS A 126 9.75 6.15 -6.46
N GLY A 127 10.92 6.75 -6.27
CA GLY A 127 11.10 7.90 -5.37
C GLY A 127 10.24 9.11 -5.72
N ALA A 128 9.99 9.36 -7.01
CA ALA A 128 9.12 10.46 -7.44
C ALA A 128 7.67 10.27 -6.94
N GLY A 129 7.13 9.05 -7.01
CA GLY A 129 5.81 8.73 -6.44
C GLY A 129 5.75 9.00 -4.93
N THR A 130 6.82 8.68 -4.21
CA THR A 130 6.94 8.94 -2.77
C THR A 130 6.98 10.43 -2.44
N ILE A 131 7.75 11.21 -3.18
CA ILE A 131 7.80 12.68 -3.03
C ILE A 131 6.42 13.29 -3.32
N TYR A 132 5.74 12.83 -4.38
CA TYR A 132 4.40 13.30 -4.72
C TYR A 132 3.40 13.05 -3.61
N ARG A 133 3.33 11.81 -3.08
CA ARG A 133 2.42 11.43 -1.99
C ARG A 133 2.59 12.30 -0.74
N ASN A 134 3.81 12.71 -0.40
CA ASN A 134 4.05 13.55 0.76
C ASN A 134 3.77 15.03 0.49
N TYR A 135 4.31 15.59 -0.60
CA TYR A 135 4.40 17.04 -0.77
C TYR A 135 3.37 17.66 -1.72
N PHE A 136 2.79 16.87 -2.63
CA PHE A 136 1.98 17.37 -3.74
C PHE A 136 0.60 16.73 -3.88
N ALA A 137 0.36 15.57 -3.26
CA ALA A 137 -0.95 14.93 -3.31
C ALA A 137 -2.05 15.89 -2.82
N ASP A 138 -3.18 15.90 -3.51
CA ASP A 138 -4.34 16.67 -3.07
C ASP A 138 -5.01 15.99 -1.88
N VAL A 139 -5.09 16.71 -0.77
CA VAL A 139 -5.75 16.28 0.47
C VAL A 139 -6.89 17.26 0.74
N ASP A 140 -8.08 16.93 0.23
CA ASP A 140 -9.30 17.76 0.30
C ASP A 140 -9.07 19.23 -0.06
N GLY A 141 -8.44 19.49 -1.20
CA GLY A 141 -8.11 20.82 -1.72
C GLY A 141 -6.82 21.44 -1.16
N GLN A 142 -6.07 20.71 -0.33
CA GLN A 142 -4.75 21.13 0.15
C GLN A 142 -3.66 20.35 -0.58
N ILE A 143 -2.64 21.05 -1.09
CA ILE A 143 -1.48 20.42 -1.71
C ILE A 143 -0.54 19.89 -0.62
N GLY A 144 -0.28 18.59 -0.66
CA GLY A 144 0.60 17.87 0.24
C GLY A 144 -0.02 17.53 1.59
N GLN A 145 0.50 16.46 2.18
CA GLN A 145 0.14 16.00 3.51
C GLN A 145 0.85 16.82 4.59
N THR A 146 0.16 17.07 5.69
CA THR A 146 0.68 17.76 6.88
C THR A 146 0.33 16.96 8.14
N ALA A 147 0.87 17.34 9.29
CA ALA A 147 0.48 16.74 10.58
C ALA A 147 -1.05 16.80 10.82
N ASP A 148 -1.69 17.87 10.35
CA ASP A 148 -3.11 18.14 10.60
C ASP A 148 -4.05 17.65 9.48
N LYS A 149 -3.52 17.36 8.28
CA LYS A 149 -4.32 16.98 7.12
C LYS A 149 -3.60 15.94 6.27
N GLN A 150 -4.13 14.72 6.28
CA GLN A 150 -3.51 13.54 5.66
C GLN A 150 -4.56 12.78 4.85
N LEU A 151 -4.09 11.99 3.90
CA LEU A 151 -4.91 10.96 3.29
C LEU A 151 -5.33 9.95 4.38
N ASP A 152 -6.53 9.39 4.26
CA ASP A 152 -7.02 8.37 5.18
C ASP A 152 -7.73 7.26 4.40
N CYS A 153 -7.02 6.15 4.19
CA CYS A 153 -7.53 5.00 3.46
C CYS A 153 -8.51 4.12 4.24
N VAL A 154 -8.83 4.47 5.49
CA VAL A 154 -9.86 3.80 6.31
C VAL A 154 -11.04 4.71 6.66
N VAL A 155 -11.12 5.92 6.08
CA VAL A 155 -12.19 6.89 6.39
C VAL A 155 -13.60 6.32 6.15
N ASP A 156 -13.80 5.63 5.03
CA ASP A 156 -15.10 5.05 4.66
C ASP A 156 -15.45 3.83 5.50
N LEU A 157 -14.46 2.96 5.73
CA LEU A 157 -14.59 1.83 6.65
C LEU A 157 -14.92 2.32 8.08
N GLY A 158 -14.29 3.41 8.51
CA GLY A 158 -14.57 4.10 9.77
C GLY A 158 -16.00 4.59 9.85
N THR A 159 -16.50 5.21 8.79
CA THR A 159 -17.89 5.66 8.69
C THR A 159 -18.85 4.47 8.81
N ALA A 160 -18.62 3.38 8.08
CA ALA A 160 -19.45 2.18 8.11
C ALA A 160 -19.41 1.45 9.47
N LEU A 161 -18.26 1.47 10.15
CA LEU A 161 -18.12 0.92 11.50
C LEU A 161 -18.74 1.81 12.58
N GLY A 162 -18.92 3.10 12.31
CA GLY A 162 -19.46 4.07 13.27
C GLY A 162 -18.39 4.79 14.09
N ASN A 163 -17.18 4.94 13.54
CA ASN A 163 -16.08 5.69 14.16
C ASN A 163 -16.28 7.22 14.07
N THR A 164 -17.44 7.71 14.50
CA THR A 164 -17.72 9.15 14.54
C THR A 164 -16.88 9.82 15.63
N ASN A 165 -16.22 10.94 15.30
CA ASN A 165 -15.37 11.70 16.22
C ASN A 165 -14.27 10.87 16.91
N GLY A 166 -13.78 9.82 16.23
CA GLY A 166 -12.71 8.96 16.74
C GLY A 166 -13.09 8.10 17.96
N ARG A 167 -14.40 7.85 18.18
CA ARG A 167 -14.87 7.10 19.36
C ARG A 167 -14.38 5.65 19.42
N LEU A 168 -14.18 5.00 18.27
CA LEU A 168 -13.68 3.62 18.18
C LEU A 168 -12.15 3.62 18.11
N TRP A 169 -11.58 4.48 17.26
CA TRP A 169 -10.14 4.69 17.14
C TRP A 169 -9.81 6.12 16.74
N SER A 170 -8.58 6.54 17.06
CA SER A 170 -7.96 7.73 16.51
C SER A 170 -6.88 7.35 15.47
N MET A 171 -6.62 8.26 14.54
CA MET A 171 -5.49 8.18 13.62
C MET A 171 -4.36 9.08 14.13
N HIS A 172 -3.12 8.62 14.07
CA HIS A 172 -1.94 9.42 14.38
C HIS A 172 -0.86 9.16 13.35
N ASN A 173 -0.66 10.12 12.43
CA ASN A 173 0.28 10.02 11.30
C ASN A 173 0.14 8.73 10.48
N GLY A 174 -1.09 8.37 10.12
CA GLY A 174 -1.40 7.15 9.34
C GLY A 174 -1.45 5.85 10.16
N TYR A 175 -1.19 5.89 11.47
CA TYR A 175 -1.34 4.76 12.38
C TYR A 175 -2.70 4.78 13.07
N LEU A 176 -3.44 3.68 12.96
CA LEU A 176 -4.74 3.49 13.59
C LEU A 176 -4.58 2.98 15.02
N PHE A 177 -5.14 3.71 15.99
CA PHE A 177 -5.12 3.34 17.42
C PHE A 177 -6.52 3.21 18.00
N PRO A 178 -7.02 1.98 18.22
CA PRO A 178 -8.33 1.77 18.82
C PRO A 178 -8.30 2.04 20.32
N THR A 179 -9.44 2.44 20.85
CA THR A 179 -9.69 2.42 22.30
C THR A 179 -9.99 0.99 22.76
N ASP A 180 -9.88 0.71 24.07
CA ASP A 180 -10.19 -0.63 24.59
C ASP A 180 -11.67 -0.97 24.38
N ALA A 181 -12.57 0.00 24.54
CA ALA A 181 -13.98 -0.18 24.22
C ALA A 181 -14.20 -0.33 22.71
N GLY A 182 -13.51 0.46 21.90
CA GLY A 182 -13.65 0.49 20.45
C GLY A 182 -13.26 -0.82 19.80
N ILE A 183 -12.13 -1.42 20.17
CA ILE A 183 -11.71 -2.70 19.59
C ILE A 183 -12.67 -3.83 19.93
N ASN A 184 -13.19 -3.87 21.16
CA ASN A 184 -14.18 -4.86 21.60
C ASN A 184 -15.53 -4.67 20.90
N GLU A 185 -15.96 -3.43 20.71
CA GLU A 185 -17.18 -3.10 19.97
C GLU A 185 -17.07 -3.51 18.50
N ILE A 186 -15.94 -3.22 17.86
CA ILE A 186 -15.66 -3.64 16.48
C ILE A 186 -15.74 -5.17 16.39
N SER A 187 -14.98 -5.90 17.22
CA SER A 187 -14.98 -7.36 17.19
C SER A 187 -16.38 -7.95 17.42
N THR A 188 -17.13 -7.41 18.39
CA THR A 188 -18.52 -7.85 18.64
C THR A 188 -19.42 -7.63 17.42
N LYS A 189 -19.31 -6.46 16.77
CA LYS A 189 -20.08 -6.12 15.58
C LYS A 189 -19.72 -7.04 14.41
N LEU A 190 -18.44 -7.30 14.18
CA LEU A 190 -17.97 -8.19 13.12
C LEU A 190 -18.44 -9.63 13.32
N GLN A 191 -18.43 -10.14 14.56
CA GLN A 191 -18.88 -11.51 14.87
C GLN A 191 -20.40 -11.70 14.72
N GLN A 192 -21.18 -10.62 14.78
CA GLN A 192 -22.63 -10.64 14.61
C GLN A 192 -23.07 -10.45 13.16
N MET A 193 -22.17 -10.01 12.28
CA MET A 193 -22.45 -9.79 10.87
C MET A 193 -22.51 -11.12 10.10
N THR A 194 -23.41 -11.17 9.13
CA THR A 194 -23.41 -12.17 8.07
C THR A 194 -22.21 -11.98 7.14
N GLU A 195 -21.86 -13.01 6.36
CA GLU A 195 -20.76 -12.90 5.39
C GLU A 195 -21.03 -11.81 4.33
N ASP A 196 -22.28 -11.62 3.89
CA ASP A 196 -22.65 -10.54 2.97
C ASP A 196 -22.44 -9.14 3.58
N GLU A 197 -22.68 -8.98 4.89
CA GLU A 197 -22.43 -7.73 5.60
C GLU A 197 -20.94 -7.48 5.78
N LEU A 198 -20.17 -8.51 6.15
CA LEU A 198 -18.71 -8.43 6.23
C LEU A 198 -18.10 -8.12 4.85
N ASP A 199 -18.62 -8.73 3.79
CA ASP A 199 -18.13 -8.51 2.44
C ASP A 199 -18.40 -7.08 1.93
N ARG A 200 -19.59 -6.53 2.23
CA ARG A 200 -19.86 -5.11 2.01
C ARG A 200 -18.89 -4.21 2.79
N LEU A 201 -18.60 -4.57 4.04
CA LEU A 201 -17.70 -3.81 4.89
C LEU A 201 -16.25 -3.83 4.38
N ARG A 202 -15.76 -4.98 3.91
CA ARG A 202 -14.47 -5.09 3.20
C ARG A 202 -14.41 -4.13 2.02
N GLY A 203 -15.52 -4.01 1.28
CA GLY A 203 -15.70 -3.10 0.16
C GLY A 203 -15.45 -1.61 0.45
N GLU A 204 -15.44 -1.20 1.73
CA GLU A 204 -15.22 0.20 2.13
C GLU A 204 -13.75 0.56 2.36
N LEU A 205 -12.85 -0.42 2.43
CA LEU A 205 -11.42 -0.13 2.57
C LEU A 205 -10.88 0.49 1.28
N ARG A 206 -10.04 1.53 1.41
CA ARG A 206 -9.26 2.08 0.30
C ARG A 206 -7.83 1.58 0.32
N ILE A 207 -7.21 1.61 -0.84
CA ILE A 207 -5.76 1.47 -1.01
C ILE A 207 -5.24 2.63 -1.85
N GLY A 208 -3.95 2.93 -1.77
CA GLY A 208 -3.30 3.87 -2.69
C GLY A 208 -2.82 3.14 -3.94
N LEU A 209 -3.19 3.60 -5.13
CA LEU A 209 -2.66 3.11 -6.40
C LEU A 209 -1.83 4.21 -7.05
N GLN A 210 -0.51 4.01 -7.10
CA GLN A 210 0.41 4.84 -7.86
C GLN A 210 0.69 4.15 -9.20
N HIS A 211 0.05 4.64 -10.26
CA HIS A 211 0.20 4.10 -11.61
C HIS A 211 1.40 4.69 -12.32
N ASP A 212 2.10 3.84 -13.09
CA ASP A 212 3.11 4.24 -14.08
C ASP A 212 4.22 5.15 -13.51
N ALA A 213 4.66 4.83 -12.29
CA ALA A 213 5.76 5.52 -11.62
C ALA A 213 7.10 5.03 -12.15
N GLU A 214 8.04 5.95 -12.35
CA GLU A 214 9.40 5.64 -12.77
C GLU A 214 10.16 4.90 -11.67
N VAL A 215 10.88 3.85 -12.05
CA VAL A 215 11.82 3.20 -11.14
C VAL A 215 13.08 4.06 -11.10
N THR A 216 13.33 4.68 -9.95
CA THR A 216 14.40 5.68 -9.76
C THR A 216 15.70 5.06 -9.24
N LEU A 217 15.85 3.74 -9.34
CA LEU A 217 17.06 3.01 -8.98
C LEU A 217 18.07 3.08 -10.13
N ASP A 218 19.36 3.10 -9.79
CA ASP A 218 20.44 3.23 -10.77
C ASP A 218 20.35 2.15 -11.86
N GLY A 219 20.32 2.59 -13.12
CA GLY A 219 20.29 1.71 -14.29
C GLY A 219 18.90 1.19 -14.70
N ALA A 220 17.84 1.54 -13.98
CA ALA A 220 16.46 1.29 -14.42
C ALA A 220 16.01 2.37 -15.42
N ASP A 221 15.26 1.95 -16.44
CA ASP A 221 14.70 2.83 -17.49
C ASP A 221 13.27 2.41 -17.86
N HIS A 222 12.51 2.01 -16.84
CA HIS A 222 11.14 1.53 -16.98
C HIS A 222 10.26 2.05 -15.84
N ARG A 223 8.97 1.82 -16.01
CA ARG A 223 7.94 2.19 -15.04
C ARG A 223 7.31 0.95 -14.44
N VAL A 224 6.76 1.09 -13.25
CA VAL A 224 5.96 0.08 -12.57
C VAL A 224 4.74 0.75 -11.93
N SER A 225 3.79 -0.04 -11.46
CA SER A 225 2.72 0.47 -10.59
C SER A 225 2.91 -0.02 -9.16
N GLN A 226 2.47 0.75 -8.17
CA GLN A 226 2.55 0.39 -6.77
C GLN A 226 1.16 0.49 -6.09
N ALA A 227 0.77 -0.58 -5.41
CA ALA A 227 -0.42 -0.65 -4.57
C ALA A 227 -0.02 -0.51 -3.09
N TYR A 228 -0.19 0.68 -2.53
CA TYR A 228 0.11 1.00 -1.14
C TYR A 228 -1.05 0.57 -0.24
N CYS A 229 -0.78 -0.45 0.57
CA CYS A 229 -1.76 -1.07 1.44
C CYS A 229 -1.27 -1.03 2.88
N SER A 230 -2.18 -0.76 3.81
CA SER A 230 -1.87 -0.73 5.23
C SER A 230 -2.52 -1.92 5.95
N ALA A 231 -1.79 -2.48 6.91
CA ALA A 231 -2.34 -3.38 7.92
C ALA A 231 -2.55 -2.60 9.22
N LEU A 232 -3.21 -3.21 10.22
CA LEU A 232 -3.31 -2.58 11.53
C LEU A 232 -1.95 -2.59 12.25
N PRO A 233 -1.55 -1.51 12.96
CA PRO A 233 -0.28 -1.44 13.66
C PRO A 233 -0.34 -2.12 15.04
N VAL A 234 -0.64 -3.43 15.06
CA VAL A 234 -0.88 -4.24 16.27
C VAL A 234 0.23 -4.10 17.31
N ALA A 235 1.50 -4.16 16.91
CA ALA A 235 2.64 -4.05 17.82
C ALA A 235 2.84 -2.65 18.42
N TYR A 236 2.23 -1.62 17.84
CA TYR A 236 2.21 -0.26 18.40
C TYR A 236 1.01 -0.05 19.34
N GLY A 237 0.04 -0.99 19.33
CA GLY A 237 -1.12 -1.00 20.20
C GLY A 237 -0.79 -1.37 21.64
N ARG A 238 -1.63 -0.94 22.58
CA ARG A 238 -1.55 -1.36 23.99
C ARG A 238 -2.39 -2.58 24.31
N GLN A 239 -3.35 -2.91 23.44
CA GLN A 239 -4.28 -4.01 23.65
C GLN A 239 -3.60 -5.35 23.35
N PRO A 240 -4.01 -6.43 24.05
CA PRO A 240 -3.56 -7.79 23.73
C PRO A 240 -3.80 -8.12 22.27
N GLU A 241 -2.81 -8.75 21.63
CA GLU A 241 -2.82 -9.10 20.21
C GLU A 241 -4.10 -9.84 19.78
N ASP A 242 -4.61 -10.76 20.61
CA ASP A 242 -5.84 -11.51 20.30
C ASP A 242 -7.08 -10.62 20.09
N GLN A 243 -7.15 -9.46 20.76
CA GLN A 243 -8.27 -8.53 20.61
C GLN A 243 -8.32 -7.87 19.23
N TRP A 244 -7.19 -7.84 18.51
CA TRP A 244 -7.10 -7.28 17.17
C TRP A 244 -7.59 -8.22 16.08
N THR A 245 -7.76 -9.51 16.37
CA THR A 245 -7.95 -10.57 15.38
C THR A 245 -9.00 -10.23 14.32
N ASP A 246 -10.22 -9.90 14.73
CA ASP A 246 -11.33 -9.71 13.79
C ASP A 246 -11.12 -8.47 12.92
N PHE A 247 -10.64 -7.38 13.52
CA PHE A 247 -10.40 -6.15 12.77
C PHE A 247 -9.18 -6.26 11.84
N ALA A 248 -8.10 -6.89 12.31
CA ALA A 248 -6.90 -7.12 11.51
C ALA A 248 -7.21 -7.99 10.28
N ARG A 249 -7.98 -9.07 10.46
CA ARG A 249 -8.43 -9.93 9.35
C ARG A 249 -9.28 -9.17 8.35
N LEU A 250 -10.26 -8.37 8.81
CA LEU A 250 -11.10 -7.56 7.93
C LEU A 250 -10.27 -6.63 7.03
N VAL A 251 -9.30 -5.92 7.63
CA VAL A 251 -8.42 -5.00 6.91
C VAL A 251 -7.51 -5.74 5.94
N LEU A 252 -6.89 -6.85 6.37
CA LEU A 252 -6.00 -7.66 5.52
C LEU A 252 -6.77 -8.28 4.35
N ASP A 253 -7.94 -8.88 4.59
CA ASP A 253 -8.80 -9.47 3.56
C ASP A 253 -9.11 -8.43 2.47
N ALA A 254 -9.50 -7.23 2.88
CA ALA A 254 -9.85 -6.16 1.95
C ALA A 254 -8.61 -5.61 1.22
N ALA A 255 -7.48 -5.43 1.90
CA ALA A 255 -6.25 -4.89 1.30
C ALA A 255 -5.65 -5.83 0.25
N TYR A 256 -5.62 -7.15 0.52
CA TYR A 256 -5.19 -8.13 -0.46
C TYR A 256 -6.17 -8.21 -1.61
N GLU A 257 -7.48 -8.32 -1.35
CA GLU A 257 -8.46 -8.37 -2.43
C GLU A 257 -8.39 -7.13 -3.34
N ALA A 258 -8.23 -5.94 -2.76
CA ALA A 258 -8.08 -4.70 -3.52
C ALA A 258 -6.82 -4.71 -4.40
N THR A 259 -5.72 -5.28 -3.90
CA THR A 259 -4.48 -5.46 -4.66
C THR A 259 -4.69 -6.38 -5.86
N PHE A 260 -5.40 -7.49 -5.67
CA PHE A 260 -5.69 -8.43 -6.76
C PHE A 260 -6.65 -7.82 -7.79
N ALA A 261 -7.72 -7.14 -7.35
CA ALA A 261 -8.64 -6.46 -8.25
C ALA A 261 -7.92 -5.36 -9.06
N ALA A 262 -7.03 -4.60 -8.41
CA ALA A 262 -6.16 -3.63 -9.09
C ALA A 262 -5.21 -4.32 -10.08
N ALA A 263 -4.68 -5.51 -9.77
CA ALA A 263 -3.83 -6.28 -10.68
C ALA A 263 -4.60 -6.74 -11.93
N VAL A 264 -5.85 -7.17 -11.78
CA VAL A 264 -6.72 -7.51 -12.93
C VAL A 264 -6.94 -6.31 -13.84
N LEU A 265 -7.35 -5.18 -13.26
CA LEU A 265 -7.56 -3.93 -14.01
C LEU A 265 -6.27 -3.43 -14.67
N HIS A 266 -5.15 -3.60 -13.98
CA HIS A 266 -3.83 -3.28 -14.52
C HIS A 266 -3.49 -4.16 -15.72
N ALA A 267 -3.69 -5.48 -15.61
CA ALA A 267 -3.43 -6.44 -16.69
C ALA A 267 -4.28 -6.20 -17.93
N ASP A 268 -5.56 -5.85 -17.74
CA ASP A 268 -6.46 -5.47 -18.84
C ASP A 268 -5.94 -4.23 -19.59
N ARG A 269 -5.44 -3.23 -18.84
CA ARG A 269 -4.93 -1.98 -19.41
C ARG A 269 -3.56 -2.12 -20.08
N THR A 270 -2.63 -2.86 -19.49
CA THR A 270 -1.21 -2.87 -19.90
C THR A 270 -0.78 -4.16 -20.59
N GLY A 271 -1.58 -5.22 -20.48
CA GLY A 271 -1.20 -6.58 -20.87
C GLY A 271 -0.24 -7.26 -19.89
N VAL A 272 0.17 -6.61 -18.79
CA VAL A 272 1.08 -7.17 -17.79
C VAL A 272 0.30 -7.67 -16.57
N ASN A 273 0.37 -8.97 -16.33
CA ASN A 273 -0.38 -9.68 -15.29
C ASN A 273 0.44 -10.04 -14.04
N THR A 274 1.68 -9.56 -13.97
CA THR A 274 2.58 -9.86 -12.84
C THR A 274 2.28 -8.95 -11.66
N VAL A 275 2.02 -9.56 -10.51
CA VAL A 275 1.83 -8.85 -9.24
C VAL A 275 2.74 -9.41 -8.16
N PHE A 276 3.49 -8.52 -7.50
CA PHE A 276 4.32 -8.85 -6.36
C PHE A 276 3.59 -8.52 -5.07
N LEU A 277 3.49 -9.48 -4.16
CA LEU A 277 2.88 -9.32 -2.85
C LEU A 277 3.94 -9.22 -1.76
N THR A 278 3.65 -8.40 -0.76
CA THR A 278 4.39 -8.36 0.50
C THR A 278 3.54 -8.98 1.61
N LEU A 279 4.15 -9.37 2.73
CA LEU A 279 3.39 -9.80 3.91
C LEU A 279 3.01 -8.56 4.73
N LEU A 280 1.85 -7.98 4.42
CA LEU A 280 1.36 -6.73 4.99
C LEU A 280 1.29 -6.82 6.52
N GLY A 281 2.06 -5.95 7.16
CA GLY A 281 2.11 -5.85 8.61
C GLY A 281 2.78 -7.02 9.35
N GLY A 282 3.33 -8.02 8.66
CA GLY A 282 4.04 -9.17 9.28
C GLY A 282 5.45 -8.85 9.80
N GLY A 283 5.85 -7.58 9.75
CA GLY A 283 7.10 -7.07 10.32
C GLY A 283 6.82 -6.19 11.53
N VAL A 284 7.18 -4.91 11.44
CA VAL A 284 7.10 -3.96 12.56
C VAL A 284 5.67 -3.74 13.08
N PHE A 285 4.65 -3.89 12.23
CA PHE A 285 3.24 -3.78 12.67
C PHE A 285 2.74 -5.01 13.46
N GLY A 286 3.45 -6.14 13.45
CA GLY A 286 3.15 -7.30 14.30
C GLY A 286 1.83 -8.03 14.01
N ASN A 287 1.38 -8.08 12.75
CA ASN A 287 0.25 -8.93 12.39
C ASN A 287 0.70 -10.39 12.33
N ARG A 288 -0.16 -11.32 12.78
CA ARG A 288 0.15 -12.75 12.73
C ARG A 288 0.23 -13.25 11.30
N ASP A 289 1.25 -14.07 11.00
CA ASP A 289 1.42 -14.72 9.70
C ASP A 289 0.13 -15.41 9.24
N ARG A 290 -0.58 -16.11 10.13
CA ARG A 290 -1.85 -16.78 9.78
C ARG A 290 -2.91 -15.82 9.22
N TRP A 291 -3.02 -14.59 9.76
CA TRP A 291 -4.02 -13.63 9.29
C TRP A 291 -3.69 -13.13 7.89
N ILE A 292 -2.40 -12.94 7.63
CA ILE A 292 -1.87 -12.48 6.34
C ILE A 292 -2.04 -13.58 5.29
N ILE A 293 -1.66 -14.81 5.62
CA ILE A 293 -1.75 -15.97 4.72
C ILE A 293 -3.21 -16.29 4.37
N ASP A 294 -4.11 -16.33 5.35
CA ASP A 294 -5.55 -16.54 5.12
C ASP A 294 -6.11 -15.48 4.15
N ALA A 295 -5.72 -14.21 4.32
CA ALA A 295 -6.19 -13.11 3.47
C ALA A 295 -5.66 -13.20 2.04
N ILE A 296 -4.38 -13.58 1.84
CA ILE A 296 -3.81 -13.85 0.52
C ILE A 296 -4.54 -15.02 -0.14
N GLU A 297 -4.74 -16.12 0.57
CA GLU A 297 -5.42 -17.30 0.05
C GLU A 297 -6.85 -16.98 -0.38
N ARG A 298 -7.59 -16.23 0.45
CA ARG A 298 -8.93 -15.75 0.11
C ARG A 298 -8.93 -14.88 -1.15
N ALA A 299 -8.05 -13.88 -1.22
CA ALA A 299 -7.95 -13.00 -2.38
C ALA A 299 -7.58 -13.74 -3.67
N PHE A 300 -6.66 -14.71 -3.58
CA PHE A 300 -6.27 -15.56 -4.70
C PHE A 300 -7.44 -16.42 -5.20
N LYS A 301 -8.21 -17.05 -4.31
CA LYS A 301 -9.39 -17.86 -4.69
C LYS A 301 -10.44 -17.03 -5.45
N ILE A 302 -10.68 -15.80 -5.03
CA ILE A 302 -11.63 -14.88 -5.71
C ILE A 302 -11.13 -14.54 -7.12
N HIS A 303 -9.82 -14.45 -7.31
CA HIS A 303 -9.20 -14.05 -8.57
C HIS A 303 -8.51 -15.21 -9.31
N ALA A 304 -8.96 -16.45 -9.07
CA ALA A 304 -8.30 -17.66 -9.57
C ALA A 304 -8.33 -17.77 -11.11
N ASP A 305 -9.31 -17.15 -11.76
CA ASP A 305 -9.56 -17.29 -13.20
C ASP A 305 -9.21 -16.03 -14.02
N PHE A 306 -8.39 -15.13 -13.47
CA PHE A 306 -7.97 -13.90 -14.16
C PHE A 306 -6.57 -13.96 -14.79
N GLY A 307 -5.88 -15.10 -14.69
CA GLY A 307 -4.59 -15.32 -15.32
C GLY A 307 -3.47 -14.47 -14.73
N LEU A 308 -3.52 -14.13 -13.44
CA LEU A 308 -2.47 -13.36 -12.76
C LEU A 308 -1.24 -14.22 -12.47
N ASP A 309 -0.03 -13.66 -12.61
CA ASP A 309 1.21 -14.25 -12.07
C ASP A 309 1.53 -13.59 -10.73
N VAL A 310 1.07 -14.23 -9.65
CA VAL A 310 1.17 -13.72 -8.28
C VAL A 310 2.44 -14.24 -7.61
N ARG A 311 3.27 -13.31 -7.14
CA ARG A 311 4.60 -13.59 -6.60
C ARG A 311 4.73 -13.03 -5.18
N ILE A 312 4.76 -13.89 -4.17
CA ILE A 312 4.95 -13.47 -2.77
C ILE A 312 6.43 -13.28 -2.50
N VAL A 313 6.84 -12.06 -2.12
CA VAL A 313 8.26 -11.72 -1.93
C VAL A 313 8.71 -12.02 -0.50
N SER A 314 9.66 -12.96 -0.38
CA SER A 314 10.34 -13.28 0.88
C SER A 314 11.78 -12.76 0.85
N TYR A 315 12.11 -11.86 1.76
CA TYR A 315 13.45 -11.26 1.80
C TYR A 315 14.51 -12.23 2.33
N GLY A 316 15.57 -12.46 1.54
CA GLY A 316 16.77 -13.20 1.91
C GLY A 316 16.62 -14.73 2.04
N ARG A 317 15.48 -15.23 2.53
CA ARG A 317 15.19 -16.66 2.63
C ARG A 317 13.70 -16.95 2.50
N SER A 318 13.36 -18.17 2.10
CA SER A 318 11.98 -18.64 2.10
C SER A 318 11.35 -18.56 3.49
N LYS A 319 10.07 -18.19 3.53
CA LYS A 319 9.28 -18.13 4.77
C LYS A 319 8.41 -19.39 4.87
N PRO A 320 8.46 -20.16 5.98
CA PRO A 320 7.70 -21.40 6.10
C PRO A 320 6.20 -21.27 5.81
N ALA A 321 5.57 -20.20 6.31
CA ALA A 321 4.15 -19.95 6.08
C ALA A 321 3.82 -19.68 4.60
N VAL A 322 4.73 -19.01 3.87
CA VAL A 322 4.60 -18.78 2.42
C VAL A 322 4.84 -20.06 1.64
N ALA A 323 5.91 -20.80 1.97
CA ALA A 323 6.22 -22.09 1.35
C ALA A 323 5.06 -23.08 1.50
N GLN A 324 4.42 -23.12 2.67
CA GLN A 324 3.23 -23.95 2.91
C GLN A 324 2.04 -23.52 2.04
N LEU A 325 1.79 -22.22 1.88
CA LEU A 325 0.71 -21.68 1.06
C LEU A 325 0.88 -22.02 -0.43
N VAL A 326 2.12 -21.95 -0.95
CA VAL A 326 2.40 -22.12 -2.39
C VAL A 326 2.80 -23.54 -2.78
N SER A 327 2.79 -24.47 -1.82
CA SER A 327 3.02 -25.89 -2.10
C SER A 327 1.76 -26.50 -2.76
N PRO A 328 1.92 -27.32 -3.82
CA PRO A 328 0.79 -27.92 -4.54
C PRO A 328 -0.06 -28.91 -3.75
#